data_AF-A0A2V6GYV9-F1
#
_entry.id   AF-A0A2V6GYV9-F1
#
_cell.length_a   1.000
_cell.length_b   1.000
_cell.length_c   1.000
_cell.angle_alpha   90.00
_cell.angle_beta   90.00
_cell.angle_gamma   90.00
#
_symmetry.space_group_name_H-M   'P 1'
#
loop_
_entity.id
_entity.type
_entity.pdbx_description
1 polymer ?
#
loop_
_entity_poly.entity_id
_entity_poly.type
_entity_poly.pdbx_seq_one_letter_code
_entity_poly.pdbx_strand_id
1 'polypeptide(L)' 'MKIRAATEADRDVIWKIFHEIVAAGDTYAFDPKMSREQALAYCFRA' A
#
# COMPACT_ATOMS: atom_id res chain seq x y z
N MET A 1 -10.93 -14.36 -11.59
CA MET A 1 -10.14 -13.67 -10.54
C MET A 1 -9.03 -14.62 -10.09
N LYS A 2 -7.76 -14.20 -10.11
CA LYS A 2 -6.61 -15.03 -9.69
C LYS A 2 -5.86 -14.33 -8.57
N ILE A 3 -5.80 -14.96 -7.40
CA ILE A 3 -5.00 -14.48 -6.26
C ILE A 3 -3.59 -15.06 -6.45
N ARG A 4 -2.57 -14.21 -6.41
CA ARG A 4 -1.15 -14.57 -6.59
C ARG A 4 -0.28 -13.72 -5.68
N ALA A 5 0.95 -14.16 -5.44
CA ALA A 5 1.95 -13.35 -4.75
C ALA A 5 2.20 -12.03 -5.51
N ALA A 6 2.37 -10.95 -4.74
CA ALA A 6 2.78 -9.67 -5.26
C ALA A 6 4.25 -9.71 -5.68
N THR A 7 4.55 -9.06 -6.78
CA THR A 7 5.90 -8.92 -7.35
C THR A 7 6.32 -7.46 -7.34
N GLU A 8 7.57 -7.17 -7.71
CA GLU A 8 8.05 -5.79 -7.79
C GLU A 8 7.27 -4.93 -8.79
N ALA A 9 6.77 -5.55 -9.88
CA ALA A 9 5.95 -4.87 -10.88
C ALA A 9 4.58 -4.42 -10.33
N ASP A 10 4.13 -5.00 -9.21
CA ASP A 10 2.85 -4.65 -8.59
C ASP A 10 2.96 -3.46 -7.62
N ARG A 11 4.19 -3.01 -7.31
CA ARG A 11 4.43 -1.95 -6.31
C ARG A 11 3.68 -0.67 -6.60
N ASP A 12 3.62 -0.24 -7.86
CA ASP A 12 2.93 1.01 -8.22
C ASP A 12 1.41 0.93 -8.03
N VAL A 13 0.82 -0.21 -8.39
CA VAL A 13 -0.62 -0.44 -8.22
C VAL A 13 -0.98 -0.57 -6.75
N ILE A 14 -0.17 -1.31 -5.97
CA ILE A 14 -0.35 -1.45 -4.52
C ILE A 14 -0.26 -0.08 -3.84
N TRP A 15 0.74 0.73 -4.20
CA TRP A 15 0.87 2.09 -3.67
C TRP A 15 -0.36 2.94 -3.96
N LYS A 16 -0.87 2.93 -5.19
CA LYS A 16 -2.04 3.74 -5.56
C LYS A 16 -3.26 3.40 -4.69
N ILE A 17 -3.56 2.11 -4.53
CA ILE A 17 -4.70 1.65 -3.71
C ILE A 17 -4.48 2.01 -2.24
N PHE A 18 -3.28 1.75 -1.71
CA PHE A 18 -2.96 2.03 -0.32
C PHE A 18 -3.03 3.52 0.00
N HIS A 19 -2.46 4.36 -0.88
CA HIS A 19 -2.45 5.81 -0.72
C HIS A 19 -3.86 6.40 -0.71
N GLU A 20 -4.76 5.94 -1.59
CA GLU A 20 -6.16 6.40 -1.61
C GLU A 20 -6.87 6.13 -0.27
N ILE A 21 -6.63 4.96 0.34
CA ILE A 21 -7.25 4.58 1.62
C ILE A 21 -6.63 5.34 2.79
N VAL A 22 -5.30 5.41 2.85
CA VAL A 22 -4.58 6.06 3.95
C VAL A 22 -4.75 7.58 3.92
N ALA A 23 -4.82 8.19 2.74
CA ALA A 23 -5.09 9.62 2.61
C ALA A 23 -6.50 10.00 3.09
N ALA A 24 -7.49 9.11 2.91
CA ALA A 24 -8.82 9.31 3.47
C ALA A 24 -8.81 9.26 5.00
N GLY A 25 -8.00 8.38 5.61
CA GLY A 25 -7.82 8.29 7.06
C GLY A 25 -9.02 7.70 7.82
N ASP A 26 -10.01 7.16 7.11
CA ASP A 26 -11.29 6.77 7.70
C ASP A 26 -11.38 5.28 8.09
N THR A 27 -10.53 4.41 7.51
CA THR A 27 -10.65 2.95 7.69
C THR A 27 -9.52 2.32 8.49
N TYR A 28 -8.32 2.89 8.47
CA TYR A 28 -7.12 2.35 9.11
C TYR A 28 -6.31 3.46 9.79
N ALA A 29 -5.73 3.15 10.95
CA ALA A 29 -4.90 4.07 11.72
C ALA A 29 -3.47 4.18 11.16
N PHE A 30 -3.34 4.54 9.88
CA PHE A 30 -2.07 4.92 9.27
C PHE A 30 -1.93 6.45 9.26
N ASP A 31 -0.70 6.95 9.26
CA ASP A 31 -0.45 8.38 9.05
C ASP A 31 -0.84 8.74 7.60
N PRO A 32 -1.77 9.68 7.37
CA PRO A 32 -2.14 10.13 6.02
C PRO A 32 -0.95 10.70 5.21
N LYS A 33 0.15 11.03 5.89
CA LYS A 33 1.40 11.53 5.29
C LYS A 33 2.47 10.44 5.11
N MET A 34 2.13 9.17 5.34
CA MET A 34 3.04 8.04 5.12
C MET A 34 3.60 8.05 3.70
N SER A 35 4.93 7.88 3.57
CA SER A 35 5.59 7.89 2.26
C SER A 35 5.36 6.59 1.49
N ARG A 36 5.55 6.64 0.17
CA ARG A 36 5.48 5.45 -0.71
C ARG A 36 6.44 4.35 -0.26
N GLU A 37 7.65 4.72 0.13
CA GLU A 37 8.69 3.79 0.57
C GLU A 37 8.28 3.09 1.86
N GLN A 38 7.70 3.83 2.82
CA GLN A 38 7.21 3.27 4.07
C GLN A 38 6.04 2.32 3.84
N ALA A 39 5.10 2.70 2.98
CA ALA A 39 3.96 1.86 2.62
C ALA A 39 4.40 0.56 1.93
N LEU A 40 5.30 0.65 0.95
CA LEU A 40 5.81 -0.54 0.26
C LEU A 40 6.64 -1.42 1.19
N ALA A 41 7.45 -0.85 2.08
CA ALA A 41 8.18 -1.61 3.09
C ALA A 41 7.23 -2.36 4.04
N TYR A 42 6.09 -1.76 4.40
CA TYR A 42 5.06 -2.41 5.19
C TYR A 42 4.35 -3.53 4.42
N CYS A 43 3.88 -3.25 3.19
CA CYS A 43 3.13 -4.22 2.38
C CYS A 43 3.96 -5.42 1.91
N PHE A 44 5.27 -5.23 1.70
CA PHE A 44 6.19 -6.29 1.28
C PHE A 44 7.03 -6.84 2.45
N ARG A 45 6.65 -6.52 3.70
CA ARG A 45 7.24 -7.15 4.88
C ARG A 45 6.84 -8.62 4.90
N ALA A 46 7.84 -9.50 4.80
CA ALA A 46 7.67 -10.94 4.98
C ALA A 46 7.48 -11.30 6.46
#